data_AF-A0AAU9D1B1-F1
#
_entry.id   AF-A0AAU9D1B1-F1
#
_cell.length_a   1.000
_cell.length_b   1.000
_cell.length_c   1.000
_cell.angle_alpha   90.00
_cell.angle_beta   90.00
_cell.angle_gamma   90.00
#
_symmetry.space_group_name_H-M   'P 1'
#
loop_
_entity.id
_entity.type
_entity.pdbx_description
1 polymer ?
#
loop_
_entity_poly.entity_id
_entity_poly.type
_entity_poly.pdbx_seq_one_letter_code
_entity_poly.pdbx_strand_id
1 'polypeptide(L)'
;MPGAAIAAIFAVTGEVGPGVGGPVENTYSIKWDGTAKETNYTVSENLGTLQITRRPVVVTANDAGKIYGDQDPELTATPGAAEGNENSGLVGNETVEFTVSRETGENAGSYVITASGAENQGNYVLTIVPGIFTIVNSGENIVTGVNLAGAQGTTKMYDGTASTITATAAVSGSTFEYSLDGTTWTSEVPSFTNAGTYPVWVRANAANYDTTPAVRATVTITPAPVTITVANATKVAGQADPVFLGVVSGLVNESDLGIVRYYRTNDAEAVGTYPNVLSATFTANPNYVVSVQTGTFTITALPAPVFPAPTTPATPGITPAGPAAPAGPAAPGGGPAAAVAINDAPTPLAETPAAEPEETIIADDAVPMAAAPEHEQECWVHMVMIAGIVLTLIYAAAVAVRRMSFTNKLKGREDDFTGEGTDAEDYPETSGMTPTIG
;
A
#
# COMPACT_ATOMS: atom_id res chain seq x y z
N MET A 1 112.44 11.35 -8.86
CA MET A 1 111.23 12.12 -9.20
C MET A 1 110.03 11.30 -8.82
N PRO A 2 108.94 11.88 -8.28
CA PRO A 2 107.68 11.15 -8.18
C PRO A 2 107.24 10.76 -9.59
N GLY A 3 106.82 9.51 -9.79
CA GLY A 3 106.34 9.05 -11.09
C GLY A 3 105.10 9.83 -11.47
N ALA A 4 105.11 10.48 -12.64
CA ALA A 4 103.91 11.12 -13.16
C ALA A 4 102.81 10.06 -13.28
N ALA A 5 101.65 10.32 -12.66
CA ALA A 5 100.49 9.47 -12.81
C ALA A 5 100.05 9.53 -14.28
N ILE A 6 100.30 8.45 -15.01
CA ILE A 6 99.89 8.29 -16.40
C ILE A 6 98.37 8.14 -16.41
N ALA A 7 97.68 9.04 -17.09
CA ALA A 7 96.22 9.08 -17.09
C ALA A 7 95.66 8.72 -18.47
N ALA A 8 94.66 7.84 -18.49
CA ALA A 8 93.73 7.69 -19.60
C ALA A 8 92.36 8.14 -19.09
N ILE A 9 91.68 9.00 -19.84
CA ILE A 9 90.32 9.45 -19.49
C ILE A 9 89.34 8.50 -20.19
N PHE A 10 88.52 7.83 -19.37
CA PHE A 10 87.44 6.96 -19.82
C PHE A 10 86.13 7.73 -19.79
N ALA A 11 85.38 7.66 -20.88
CA ALA A 11 83.98 8.10 -20.93
C ALA A 11 83.11 6.91 -21.36
N VAL A 12 82.13 6.56 -20.54
CA VAL A 12 81.07 5.61 -20.86
C VAL A 12 79.86 6.41 -21.33
N THR A 13 79.28 6.05 -22.47
CA THR A 13 78.17 6.75 -23.10
C THR A 13 77.09 5.77 -23.53
N GLY A 14 75.89 5.96 -22.99
CA GLY A 14 74.67 5.34 -23.47
C GLY A 14 73.70 6.43 -23.89
N GLU A 15 73.26 6.40 -25.14
CA GLU A 15 72.23 7.30 -25.67
C GLU A 15 71.09 6.45 -26.20
N VAL A 16 69.86 6.74 -25.78
CA VAL A 16 68.64 6.12 -26.31
C VAL A 16 67.79 7.25 -26.86
N GLY A 17 67.41 7.14 -28.13
CA GLY A 17 66.55 8.13 -28.78
C GLY A 17 65.14 8.17 -28.16
N PRO A 18 64.32 9.18 -28.50
CA PRO A 18 62.97 9.31 -27.97
C PRO A 18 62.09 8.12 -28.40
N GLY A 19 61.78 7.24 -27.45
CA GLY A 19 60.89 6.09 -27.62
C GLY A 19 61.33 4.86 -26.83
N VAL A 20 60.49 3.84 -26.85
CA VAL A 20 60.75 2.55 -26.18
C VAL A 20 61.68 1.72 -27.05
N GLY A 21 62.97 1.71 -26.71
CA GLY A 21 63.99 0.88 -27.35
C GLY A 21 64.12 -0.50 -26.69
N GLY A 22 64.44 -1.52 -27.48
CA GLY A 22 64.99 -2.78 -26.98
C GLY A 22 66.36 -2.57 -26.31
N PRO A 23 67.01 -3.64 -25.79
CA PRO A 23 68.31 -3.51 -25.14
C PRO A 23 69.34 -2.89 -26.11
N VAL A 24 69.89 -1.74 -25.73
CA VAL A 24 70.97 -1.05 -26.43
C VAL A 24 72.27 -1.35 -25.70
N GLU A 25 73.30 -1.79 -26.43
CA GLU A 25 74.64 -1.99 -25.87
C GLU A 25 75.25 -0.62 -25.49
N ASN A 26 75.81 -0.51 -24.28
CA ASN A 26 76.54 0.69 -23.90
C ASN A 26 77.83 0.81 -24.70
N THR A 27 78.23 2.05 -25.01
CA THR A 27 79.49 2.33 -25.72
C THR A 27 80.48 3.04 -24.81
N TYR A 28 81.76 3.03 -25.20
CA TYR A 28 82.81 3.75 -24.49
C TYR A 28 83.77 4.41 -25.48
N SER A 29 84.51 5.41 -24.99
CA SER A 29 85.67 5.94 -25.69
C SER A 29 86.83 6.13 -24.72
N ILE A 30 88.05 5.83 -25.20
CA ILE A 30 89.31 6.09 -24.49
C ILE A 30 90.07 7.14 -25.27
N LYS A 31 90.42 8.25 -24.58
CA LYS A 31 91.29 9.27 -25.15
C LYS A 31 92.69 9.15 -24.55
N TRP A 32 93.62 8.65 -25.35
CA TRP A 32 95.05 8.64 -25.03
C TRP A 32 95.60 10.07 -25.15
N ASP A 33 96.07 10.65 -24.04
CA ASP A 33 96.52 12.05 -23.96
C ASP A 33 98.02 12.26 -24.29
N GLY A 34 98.72 11.19 -24.65
CA GLY A 34 100.16 11.17 -24.91
C GLY A 34 101.03 10.89 -23.67
N THR A 35 100.47 10.95 -22.45
CA THR A 35 101.14 10.43 -21.25
C THR A 35 101.03 8.91 -21.18
N ALA A 36 99.90 8.37 -21.66
CA ALA A 36 99.63 6.96 -21.83
C ALA A 36 99.80 6.52 -23.30
N LYS A 37 100.33 5.31 -23.53
CA LYS A 37 100.48 4.69 -24.86
C LYS A 37 99.62 3.44 -24.98
N GLU A 38 98.76 3.40 -25.99
CA GLU A 38 97.84 2.29 -26.28
C GLU A 38 98.54 0.92 -26.31
N THR A 39 99.71 0.81 -26.93
CA THR A 39 100.50 -0.42 -27.05
C THR A 39 100.95 -1.03 -25.71
N ASN A 40 100.85 -0.28 -24.61
CA ASN A 40 101.31 -0.72 -23.28
C ASN A 40 100.17 -1.24 -22.39
N TYR A 41 98.92 -1.22 -22.88
CA TYR A 41 97.74 -1.63 -22.12
C TYR A 41 96.89 -2.62 -22.93
N THR A 42 96.27 -3.57 -22.23
CA THR A 42 95.21 -4.42 -22.80
C THR A 42 93.89 -3.94 -22.22
N VAL A 43 92.98 -3.46 -23.08
CA VAL A 43 91.62 -3.09 -22.67
C VAL A 43 90.78 -4.36 -22.64
N SER A 44 90.14 -4.63 -21.51
CA SER A 44 89.15 -5.71 -21.38
C SER A 44 87.78 -5.07 -21.20
N GLU A 45 86.86 -5.40 -22.08
CA GLU A 45 85.50 -4.86 -22.08
C GLU A 45 84.56 -5.73 -21.26
N ASN A 46 83.58 -5.10 -20.63
CA ASN A 46 82.42 -5.75 -20.01
C ASN A 46 81.27 -4.74 -19.97
N LEU A 47 80.72 -4.46 -21.16
CA LEU A 47 79.69 -3.44 -21.36
C LEU A 47 78.31 -4.07 -21.12
N GLY A 48 77.50 -3.46 -20.26
CA GLY A 48 76.11 -3.86 -20.05
C GLY A 48 75.19 -3.32 -21.14
N THR A 49 73.92 -3.74 -21.11
CA THR A 49 72.84 -3.17 -21.94
C THR A 49 71.99 -2.20 -21.15
N LEU A 50 71.53 -1.11 -21.78
CA LEU A 50 70.47 -0.25 -21.26
C LEU A 50 69.13 -0.63 -21.92
N GLN A 51 68.07 -0.76 -21.12
CA GLN A 51 66.72 -1.05 -21.59
C GLN A 51 65.74 -0.05 -20.96
N ILE A 52 64.84 0.51 -21.77
CA ILE A 52 63.78 1.42 -21.30
C ILE A 52 62.44 0.71 -21.44
N THR A 53 61.71 0.57 -20.34
CA THR A 53 60.34 0.03 -20.32
C THR A 53 59.31 1.15 -20.39
N ARG A 54 58.09 0.82 -20.84
CA ARG A 54 56.95 1.75 -20.80
C ARG A 54 56.57 2.12 -19.38
N ARG A 55 56.14 3.36 -19.18
CA ARG A 55 55.58 3.85 -17.91
C ARG A 55 54.14 3.34 -17.76
N PRO A 56 53.78 2.66 -16.66
CA PRO A 56 52.42 2.16 -16.49
C PRO A 56 51.42 3.29 -16.19
N VAL A 57 50.21 3.21 -16.76
CA VAL A 57 49.08 4.11 -16.53
C VAL A 57 47.85 3.25 -16.24
N VAL A 58 47.10 3.59 -15.20
CA VAL A 58 45.81 2.95 -14.91
C VAL A 58 44.70 3.83 -15.47
N VAL A 59 43.81 3.28 -16.30
CA VAL A 59 42.61 3.97 -16.77
C VAL A 59 41.41 3.37 -16.07
N THR A 60 40.87 4.09 -15.11
CA THR A 60 39.71 3.67 -14.32
C THR A 60 38.45 4.25 -14.94
N ALA A 61 37.53 3.40 -15.40
CA ALA A 61 36.19 3.84 -15.78
C ALA A 61 35.45 4.36 -14.54
N ASN A 62 34.88 5.55 -14.65
CA ASN A 62 34.19 6.19 -13.55
C ASN A 62 32.77 5.61 -13.42
N ASP A 63 32.31 5.37 -12.19
CA ASP A 63 30.94 4.94 -11.92
C ASP A 63 29.92 5.97 -12.41
N ALA A 64 28.80 5.48 -12.92
CA ALA A 64 27.71 6.30 -13.43
C ALA A 64 26.35 5.59 -13.21
N GLY A 65 25.25 6.22 -13.62
CA GLY A 65 23.94 5.62 -13.49
C GLY A 65 22.81 6.53 -13.96
N LYS A 66 21.59 5.99 -13.92
CA LYS A 66 20.36 6.66 -14.32
C LYS A 66 19.13 6.07 -13.64
N ILE A 67 17.98 6.73 -13.76
CA ILE A 67 16.69 6.15 -13.42
C ILE A 67 16.17 5.33 -14.60
N TYR A 68 15.41 4.26 -14.33
CA TYR A 68 14.77 3.46 -15.36
C TYR A 68 13.91 4.32 -16.31
N GLY A 69 14.17 4.20 -17.61
CA GLY A 69 13.52 4.98 -18.67
C GLY A 69 14.30 6.20 -19.16
N ASP A 70 15.27 6.69 -18.37
CA ASP A 70 16.12 7.82 -18.78
C ASP A 70 17.14 7.43 -19.85
N GLN A 71 17.71 8.44 -20.51
CA GLN A 71 18.90 8.29 -21.34
C GLN A 71 20.15 8.10 -20.47
N ASP A 72 21.18 7.46 -21.04
CA ASP A 72 22.46 7.32 -20.36
C ASP A 72 23.16 8.68 -20.23
N PRO A 73 23.82 8.99 -19.09
CA PRO A 73 24.75 10.10 -19.00
C PRO A 73 26.01 9.83 -19.84
N GLU A 74 26.82 10.87 -20.03
CA GLU A 74 28.15 10.73 -20.63
C GLU A 74 29.04 9.83 -19.74
N LEU A 75 29.52 8.72 -20.31
CA LEU A 75 30.43 7.79 -19.64
C LEU A 75 31.86 8.32 -19.71
N THR A 76 32.55 8.32 -18.57
CA THR A 76 33.91 8.87 -18.46
C THR A 76 34.87 7.87 -17.84
N ALA A 77 36.18 8.07 -18.07
CA ALA A 77 37.23 7.32 -17.40
C ALA A 77 38.41 8.24 -17.10
N THR A 78 39.12 7.94 -16.02
CA THR A 78 40.20 8.76 -15.48
C THR A 78 41.53 8.01 -15.63
N PRO A 79 42.47 8.48 -16.49
CA PRO A 79 43.84 7.99 -16.48
C PRO A 79 44.60 8.50 -15.25
N GLY A 80 45.37 7.63 -14.61
CA GLY A 80 46.06 7.93 -13.36
C GLY A 80 47.26 7.03 -13.07
N ALA A 81 47.88 7.29 -11.92
CA ALA A 81 48.94 6.44 -11.38
C ALA A 81 48.38 5.11 -10.86
N ALA A 82 49.17 4.04 -10.96
CA ALA A 82 48.94 2.82 -10.20
C ALA A 82 49.21 3.10 -8.72
N GLU A 83 48.32 2.61 -7.85
CA GLU A 83 48.41 2.83 -6.41
C GLU A 83 49.75 2.29 -5.85
N GLY A 84 50.43 3.12 -5.04
CA GLY A 84 51.75 2.79 -4.49
C GLY A 84 52.93 2.82 -5.48
N ASN A 85 52.74 3.25 -6.73
CA ASN A 85 53.81 3.30 -7.74
C ASN A 85 54.12 4.74 -8.20
N GLU A 86 55.16 5.34 -7.63
CA GLU A 86 55.68 6.67 -8.00
C GLU A 86 56.16 6.78 -9.46
N ASN A 87 56.51 5.65 -10.08
CA ASN A 87 56.97 5.54 -11.47
C ASN A 87 55.82 5.19 -12.42
N SER A 88 54.59 5.62 -12.12
CA SER A 88 53.40 5.40 -12.95
C SER A 88 52.61 6.70 -13.22
N GLY A 89 51.56 6.62 -14.02
CA GLY A 89 50.73 7.76 -14.42
C GLY A 89 51.36 8.61 -15.54
N LEU A 90 50.54 9.51 -16.07
CA LEU A 90 50.91 10.45 -17.14
C LEU A 90 51.91 11.51 -16.64
N VAL A 91 52.75 12.00 -17.54
CA VAL A 91 53.77 13.02 -17.25
C VAL A 91 53.37 14.35 -17.91
N GLY A 92 53.40 15.44 -17.14
CA GLY A 92 53.09 16.78 -17.64
C GLY A 92 51.65 16.89 -18.15
N ASN A 93 51.50 17.25 -19.43
CA ASN A 93 50.23 17.38 -20.14
C ASN A 93 50.04 16.31 -21.24
N GLU A 94 50.79 15.20 -21.17
CA GLU A 94 50.62 14.07 -22.08
C GLU A 94 49.27 13.36 -21.86
N THR A 95 48.75 12.72 -22.89
CA THR A 95 47.45 12.05 -22.89
C THR A 95 47.56 10.62 -23.43
N VAL A 96 46.53 9.81 -23.18
CA VAL A 96 46.33 8.47 -23.77
C VAL A 96 44.94 8.40 -24.39
N GLU A 97 44.81 7.62 -25.46
CA GLU A 97 43.56 7.43 -26.19
C GLU A 97 42.81 6.21 -25.65
N PHE A 98 41.52 6.41 -25.33
CA PHE A 98 40.61 5.35 -24.92
C PHE A 98 39.16 5.72 -25.29
N THR A 99 38.30 4.72 -25.40
CA THR A 99 36.85 4.86 -25.44
C THR A 99 36.26 4.32 -24.14
N VAL A 100 35.01 4.70 -23.82
CA VAL A 100 34.28 4.18 -22.66
C VAL A 100 32.92 3.66 -23.13
N SER A 101 32.52 2.49 -22.63
CA SER A 101 31.25 1.84 -22.95
C SER A 101 30.76 1.05 -21.75
N ARG A 102 29.47 0.70 -21.72
CA ARG A 102 28.90 -0.19 -20.69
C ARG A 102 28.29 -1.45 -21.32
N GLU A 103 28.08 -2.46 -20.49
CA GLU A 103 27.25 -3.61 -20.85
C GLU A 103 25.82 -3.20 -21.21
N THR A 104 25.21 -3.96 -22.12
CA THR A 104 23.85 -3.72 -22.60
C THR A 104 22.81 -4.18 -21.57
N GLY A 105 21.72 -3.42 -21.47
CA GLY A 105 20.60 -3.74 -20.60
C GLY A 105 19.98 -2.47 -20.02
N GLU A 106 18.66 -2.49 -19.85
CA GLU A 106 17.88 -1.31 -19.44
C GLU A 106 17.07 -1.55 -18.17
N ASN A 107 17.01 -2.79 -17.65
CA ASN A 107 16.31 -3.10 -16.41
C ASN A 107 17.07 -2.50 -15.21
N ALA A 108 16.36 -2.25 -14.11
CA ALA A 108 16.99 -1.82 -12.86
C ALA A 108 18.00 -2.87 -12.37
N GLY A 109 19.20 -2.43 -12.00
CA GLY A 109 20.34 -3.32 -11.75
C GLY A 109 21.69 -2.63 -11.89
N SER A 110 22.73 -3.44 -11.98
CA SER A 110 24.13 -3.02 -12.08
C SER A 110 24.77 -3.67 -13.31
N TYR A 111 25.53 -2.88 -14.06
CA TYR A 111 26.16 -3.24 -15.33
C TYR A 111 27.62 -2.77 -15.34
N VAL A 112 28.52 -3.49 -15.99
CA VAL A 112 29.94 -3.12 -16.02
C VAL A 112 30.19 -1.96 -17.01
N ILE A 113 30.94 -0.95 -16.59
CA ILE A 113 31.54 0.08 -17.47
C ILE A 113 32.98 -0.33 -17.76
N THR A 114 33.33 -0.41 -19.05
CA THR A 114 34.66 -0.77 -19.52
C THR A 114 35.24 0.38 -20.36
N ALA A 115 36.41 0.87 -19.94
CA ALA A 115 37.27 1.68 -20.81
C ALA A 115 38.09 0.77 -21.73
N SER A 116 38.35 1.19 -22.97
CA SER A 116 39.09 0.39 -23.95
C SER A 116 40.08 1.27 -24.70
N GLY A 117 41.35 0.89 -24.68
CA GLY A 117 42.43 1.54 -25.43
C GLY A 117 43.49 0.51 -25.81
N ALA A 118 44.40 0.87 -26.72
CA ALA A 118 45.54 0.01 -27.01
C ALA A 118 46.40 -0.14 -25.74
N GLU A 119 46.83 -1.37 -25.42
CA GLU A 119 47.66 -1.65 -24.23
C GLU A 119 48.97 -0.85 -24.26
N ASN A 120 49.57 -0.66 -25.44
CA ASN A 120 50.83 0.05 -25.61
C ASN A 120 50.59 1.34 -26.41
N GLN A 121 50.81 2.51 -25.79
CA GLN A 121 50.61 3.82 -26.42
C GLN A 121 51.84 4.70 -26.22
N GLY A 122 52.66 4.82 -27.27
CA GLY A 122 53.92 5.55 -27.20
C GLY A 122 54.83 5.03 -26.07
N ASN A 123 55.05 5.89 -25.07
CA ASN A 123 55.84 5.63 -23.88
C ASN A 123 55.06 4.93 -22.74
N TYR A 124 53.74 4.74 -22.89
CA TYR A 124 52.86 4.24 -21.83
C TYR A 124 52.34 2.83 -22.08
N VAL A 125 52.14 2.09 -20.99
CA VAL A 125 51.41 0.82 -20.98
C VAL A 125 50.16 0.97 -20.11
N LEU A 126 48.99 0.67 -20.67
CA LEU A 126 47.68 0.90 -20.05
C LEU A 126 47.18 -0.35 -19.33
N THR A 127 46.70 -0.17 -18.10
CA THR A 127 45.90 -1.15 -17.36
C THR A 127 44.50 -0.59 -17.18
N ILE A 128 43.47 -1.33 -17.61
CA ILE A 128 42.08 -0.91 -17.46
C ILE A 128 41.52 -1.38 -16.11
N VAL A 129 40.82 -0.50 -15.40
CA VAL A 129 39.97 -0.84 -14.25
C VAL A 129 38.51 -0.53 -14.62
N PRO A 130 37.59 -1.49 -14.53
CA PRO A 130 36.18 -1.26 -14.82
C PRO A 130 35.48 -0.45 -13.72
N GLY A 131 34.42 0.25 -14.11
CA GLY A 131 33.48 0.92 -13.21
C GLY A 131 32.11 0.27 -13.24
N ILE A 132 31.15 0.85 -12.52
CA ILE A 132 29.78 0.34 -12.36
C ILE A 132 28.77 1.35 -12.91
N PHE A 133 27.86 0.87 -13.76
CA PHE A 133 26.68 1.61 -14.19
C PHE A 133 25.44 1.10 -13.44
N THR A 134 24.83 1.95 -12.63
CA THR A 134 23.63 1.59 -11.86
C THR A 134 22.36 2.15 -12.50
N ILE A 135 21.42 1.29 -12.86
CA ILE A 135 20.05 1.71 -13.20
C ILE A 135 19.19 1.52 -11.96
N VAL A 136 18.67 2.61 -11.39
CA VAL A 136 17.71 2.55 -10.28
C VAL A 136 16.28 2.43 -10.81
N ASN A 137 15.38 1.89 -9.99
CA ASN A 137 13.95 1.87 -10.29
C ASN A 137 13.41 3.28 -10.57
N SER A 138 12.36 3.36 -11.39
CA SER A 138 11.59 4.60 -11.55
C SER A 138 10.49 4.72 -10.48
N GLY A 139 10.39 5.92 -9.89
CA GLY A 139 9.32 6.28 -8.95
C GLY A 139 8.01 6.73 -9.61
N GLU A 140 7.90 6.67 -10.95
CA GLU A 140 6.75 7.22 -11.69
C GLU A 140 5.50 6.33 -11.67
N ASN A 141 5.56 5.11 -11.15
CA ASN A 141 4.36 4.30 -11.01
C ASN A 141 3.46 4.84 -9.89
N ILE A 142 2.18 5.01 -10.20
CA ILE A 142 1.17 5.54 -9.28
C ILE A 142 -0.15 4.79 -9.47
N VAL A 143 -0.87 4.52 -8.39
CA VAL A 143 -2.26 4.03 -8.47
C VAL A 143 -3.15 5.21 -8.92
N THR A 144 -3.80 5.06 -10.07
CA THR A 144 -4.58 6.11 -10.74
C THR A 144 -6.08 6.03 -10.45
N GLY A 145 -6.56 4.90 -9.93
CA GLY A 145 -7.98 4.70 -9.67
C GLY A 145 -8.25 3.48 -8.80
N VAL A 146 -9.29 3.57 -7.98
CA VAL A 146 -9.84 2.47 -7.17
C VAL A 146 -11.36 2.57 -7.25
N ASN A 147 -12.03 1.52 -7.71
CA ASN A 147 -13.47 1.47 -7.92
C ASN A 147 -14.06 0.18 -7.32
N LEU A 148 -15.35 0.21 -6.99
CA LEU A 148 -16.12 -0.95 -6.56
C LEU A 148 -16.91 -1.49 -7.75
N ALA A 149 -16.95 -2.81 -7.92
CA ALA A 149 -17.67 -3.47 -9.01
C ALA A 149 -19.18 -3.14 -8.95
N GLY A 150 -19.76 -2.71 -10.08
CA GLY A 150 -21.18 -2.32 -10.16
C GLY A 150 -21.53 -1.01 -9.45
N ALA A 151 -20.55 -0.22 -9.03
CA ALA A 151 -20.72 1.06 -8.35
C ALA A 151 -20.35 2.26 -9.23
N GLN A 152 -20.86 3.44 -8.87
CA GLN A 152 -20.32 4.71 -9.37
C GLN A 152 -19.19 5.13 -8.41
N GLY A 153 -17.94 4.82 -8.77
CA GLY A 153 -16.78 5.00 -7.89
C GLY A 153 -16.71 3.92 -6.80
N THR A 154 -16.66 4.31 -5.53
CA THR A 154 -16.50 3.39 -4.39
C THR A 154 -17.77 3.18 -3.55
N THR A 155 -18.94 3.67 -4.02
CA THR A 155 -20.21 3.61 -3.27
C THR A 155 -21.30 2.86 -4.04
N LYS A 156 -21.91 1.85 -3.40
CA LYS A 156 -23.00 1.02 -3.95
C LYS A 156 -24.15 0.94 -2.93
N MET A 157 -25.38 0.71 -3.38
CA MET A 157 -26.48 0.31 -2.49
C MET A 157 -26.43 -1.21 -2.26
N TYR A 158 -26.83 -1.66 -1.07
CA TYR A 158 -26.96 -3.07 -0.75
C TYR A 158 -27.93 -3.78 -1.72
N ASP A 159 -27.43 -4.79 -2.42
CA ASP A 159 -28.17 -5.64 -3.37
C ASP A 159 -27.93 -7.14 -3.11
N GLY A 160 -27.41 -7.49 -1.93
CA GLY A 160 -27.06 -8.87 -1.55
C GLY A 160 -25.92 -9.50 -2.36
N THR A 161 -25.31 -8.79 -3.31
CA THR A 161 -24.31 -9.36 -4.22
C THR A 161 -22.90 -8.91 -3.85
N ALA A 162 -22.03 -9.88 -3.61
CA ALA A 162 -20.61 -9.65 -3.33
C ALA A 162 -19.95 -8.81 -4.43
N SER A 163 -19.34 -7.69 -4.03
CA SER A 163 -18.77 -6.68 -4.92
C SER A 163 -17.28 -6.52 -4.62
N THR A 164 -16.42 -6.68 -5.62
CA THR A 164 -14.96 -6.62 -5.50
C THR A 164 -14.41 -5.26 -5.90
N ILE A 165 -13.15 -5.00 -5.54
CA ILE A 165 -12.42 -3.79 -5.94
C ILE A 165 -11.68 -4.00 -7.26
N THR A 166 -11.73 -2.99 -8.13
CA THR A 166 -10.84 -2.86 -9.28
C THR A 166 -9.90 -1.68 -9.06
N ALA A 167 -8.64 -1.84 -9.45
CA ALA A 167 -7.61 -0.81 -9.33
C ALA A 167 -6.93 -0.59 -10.68
N THR A 168 -6.44 0.63 -10.91
CA THR A 168 -5.64 0.99 -12.09
C THR A 168 -4.37 1.71 -11.65
N ALA A 169 -3.33 1.63 -12.47
CA ALA A 169 -2.06 2.31 -12.26
C ALA A 169 -1.59 3.02 -13.54
N ALA A 170 -0.63 3.93 -13.43
CA ALA A 170 -0.05 4.62 -14.58
C ALA A 170 0.79 3.67 -15.45
N VAL A 171 1.54 2.75 -14.84
CA VAL A 171 2.31 1.74 -15.56
C VAL A 171 1.40 0.56 -15.93
N SER A 172 1.22 0.34 -17.22
CA SER A 172 0.44 -0.79 -17.75
C SER A 172 1.05 -2.13 -17.34
N GLY A 173 0.20 -3.13 -17.07
CA GLY A 173 0.64 -4.43 -16.57
C GLY A 173 1.05 -4.46 -15.10
N SER A 174 0.89 -3.36 -14.36
CA SER A 174 1.07 -3.35 -12.90
C SER A 174 0.20 -4.41 -12.22
N THR A 175 0.78 -5.09 -11.24
CA THR A 175 0.06 -5.95 -10.28
C THR A 175 -0.32 -5.15 -9.05
N PHE A 176 -1.32 -5.59 -8.30
CA PHE A 176 -1.84 -4.87 -7.13
C PHE A 176 -1.78 -5.72 -5.87
N GLU A 177 -1.52 -5.05 -4.75
CA GLU A 177 -1.72 -5.60 -3.41
C GLU A 177 -2.73 -4.72 -2.66
N TYR A 178 -3.52 -5.38 -1.82
CA TYR A 178 -4.61 -4.82 -1.04
C TYR A 178 -4.36 -5.02 0.46
N SER A 179 -4.91 -4.12 1.26
CA SER A 179 -4.89 -4.18 2.71
C SER A 179 -6.17 -3.59 3.29
N LEU A 180 -6.69 -4.19 4.37
CA LEU A 180 -7.90 -3.73 5.08
C LEU A 180 -7.60 -3.08 6.44
N ASP A 181 -6.37 -3.19 6.91
CA ASP A 181 -5.85 -2.63 8.16
C ASP A 181 -4.80 -1.52 7.92
N GLY A 182 -4.28 -1.41 6.70
CA GLY A 182 -3.18 -0.50 6.31
C GLY A 182 -1.79 -1.08 6.55
N THR A 183 -1.68 -2.32 7.05
CA THR A 183 -0.43 -2.94 7.51
C THR A 183 -0.17 -4.32 6.90
N THR A 184 -1.20 -5.15 6.77
CA THR A 184 -1.14 -6.51 6.22
C THR A 184 -1.54 -6.47 4.75
N TRP A 185 -0.65 -6.94 3.87
CA TRP A 185 -0.80 -6.86 2.42
C TRP A 185 -1.01 -8.24 1.79
N THR A 186 -1.93 -8.33 0.84
CA THR A 186 -2.24 -9.55 0.08
C THR A 186 -2.52 -9.22 -1.38
N SER A 187 -2.25 -10.16 -2.30
CA SER A 187 -2.69 -10.07 -3.70
C SER A 187 -4.15 -10.50 -3.91
N GLU A 188 -4.82 -11.00 -2.87
CA GLU A 188 -6.23 -11.35 -2.91
C GLU A 188 -7.11 -10.10 -2.98
N VAL A 189 -8.01 -10.05 -3.96
CA VAL A 189 -8.92 -8.91 -4.16
C VAL A 189 -10.04 -8.95 -3.11
N PRO A 190 -10.19 -7.91 -2.25
CA PRO A 190 -11.22 -7.92 -1.22
C PRO A 190 -12.63 -7.82 -1.82
N SER A 191 -13.58 -8.51 -1.16
CA SER A 191 -15.00 -8.52 -1.54
C SER A 191 -15.90 -8.03 -0.39
N PHE A 192 -16.89 -7.20 -0.72
CA PHE A 192 -17.83 -6.62 0.24
C PHE A 192 -19.27 -6.94 -0.17
N THR A 193 -20.13 -7.29 0.79
CA THR A 193 -21.54 -7.65 0.53
C THR A 193 -22.50 -6.85 1.41
N ASN A 194 -22.25 -6.82 2.72
CA ASN A 194 -23.11 -6.16 3.70
C ASN A 194 -22.94 -4.64 3.69
N ALA A 195 -23.96 -3.93 4.19
CA ALA A 195 -23.87 -2.49 4.36
C ALA A 195 -22.84 -2.11 5.44
N GLY A 196 -22.10 -1.04 5.16
CA GLY A 196 -20.99 -0.60 5.98
C GLY A 196 -19.98 0.23 5.20
N THR A 197 -18.98 0.71 5.93
CA THR A 197 -17.88 1.53 5.39
C THR A 197 -16.56 0.80 5.64
N TYR A 198 -15.88 0.41 4.57
CA TYR A 198 -14.67 -0.40 4.61
C TYR A 198 -13.49 0.42 4.06
N PRO A 199 -12.45 0.69 4.86
CA PRO A 199 -11.23 1.29 4.36
C PRO A 199 -10.42 0.22 3.60
N VAL A 200 -9.91 0.58 2.43
CA VAL A 200 -9.07 -0.31 1.60
C VAL A 200 -7.84 0.47 1.19
N TRP A 201 -6.66 -0.08 1.45
CA TRP A 201 -5.41 0.43 0.94
C TRP A 201 -4.98 -0.39 -0.27
N VAL A 202 -4.49 0.29 -1.31
CA VAL A 202 -4.06 -0.30 -2.57
C VAL A 202 -2.66 0.23 -2.89
N ARG A 203 -1.75 -0.66 -3.27
CA ARG A 203 -0.46 -0.30 -3.87
C ARG A 203 -0.23 -1.14 -5.13
N ALA A 204 0.56 -0.62 -6.05
CA ALA A 204 0.90 -1.29 -7.30
C ALA A 204 2.38 -1.66 -7.36
N ASN A 205 2.69 -2.73 -8.09
CA ASN A 205 4.04 -3.23 -8.35
C ASN A 205 4.23 -3.46 -9.86
N ALA A 206 5.33 -2.97 -10.41
CA ALA A 206 5.74 -3.18 -11.79
C ALA A 206 7.27 -3.39 -11.86
N ALA A 207 7.76 -4.16 -12.83
CA ALA A 207 9.19 -4.40 -12.99
C ALA A 207 9.93 -3.09 -13.34
N ASN A 208 11.10 -2.86 -12.72
CA ASN A 208 11.90 -1.64 -12.83
C ASN A 208 11.25 -0.35 -12.28
N TYR A 209 10.14 -0.47 -11.55
CA TYR A 209 9.53 0.63 -10.80
C TYR A 209 9.53 0.32 -9.32
N ASP A 210 9.56 1.36 -8.50
CA ASP A 210 9.32 1.19 -7.07
C ASP A 210 7.86 0.81 -6.80
N THR A 211 7.64 0.02 -5.75
CA THR A 211 6.29 -0.23 -5.22
C THR A 211 5.65 1.11 -4.89
N THR A 212 4.45 1.37 -5.42
CA THR A 212 3.82 2.69 -5.27
C THR A 212 3.52 3.00 -3.81
N PRO A 213 3.48 4.29 -3.42
CA PRO A 213 2.83 4.69 -2.18
C PRO A 213 1.41 4.11 -2.08
N ALA A 214 1.01 3.73 -0.86
CA ALA A 214 -0.30 3.16 -0.59
C ALA A 214 -1.41 4.22 -0.73
N VAL A 215 -2.34 4.02 -1.65
CA VAL A 215 -3.54 4.83 -1.81
C VAL A 215 -4.66 4.26 -0.95
N ARG A 216 -5.25 5.09 -0.07
CA ARG A 216 -6.39 4.73 0.77
C ARG A 216 -7.71 5.11 0.08
N ALA A 217 -8.52 4.12 -0.25
CA ALA A 217 -9.90 4.26 -0.68
C ALA A 217 -10.88 3.98 0.48
N THR A 218 -12.09 4.52 0.39
CA THR A 218 -13.19 4.23 1.31
C THR A 218 -14.34 3.63 0.51
N VAL A 219 -14.61 2.35 0.74
CA VAL A 219 -15.67 1.58 0.09
C VAL A 219 -16.92 1.69 0.96
N THR A 220 -18.05 2.07 0.36
CA THR A 220 -19.31 2.23 1.12
C THR A 220 -20.41 1.42 0.47
N ILE A 221 -20.98 0.49 1.22
CA ILE A 221 -22.24 -0.17 0.85
C ILE A 221 -23.33 0.48 1.70
N THR A 222 -24.23 1.24 1.06
CA THR A 222 -25.34 1.91 1.76
C THR A 222 -26.49 0.93 2.00
N PRO A 223 -27.17 0.98 3.16
CA PRO A 223 -28.33 0.13 3.42
C PRO A 223 -29.46 0.39 2.42
N ALA A 224 -30.18 -0.66 2.03
CA ALA A 224 -31.31 -0.55 1.11
C ALA A 224 -32.59 -0.07 1.84
N PRO A 225 -33.47 0.71 1.19
CA PRO A 225 -34.72 1.14 1.80
C PRO A 225 -35.77 0.02 1.77
N VAL A 226 -36.37 -0.27 2.92
CA VAL A 226 -37.50 -1.22 3.05
C VAL A 226 -38.72 -0.50 3.62
N THR A 227 -39.91 -0.81 3.09
CA THR A 227 -41.18 -0.33 3.64
C THR A 227 -42.02 -1.49 4.13
N ILE A 228 -42.51 -1.38 5.37
CA ILE A 228 -43.54 -2.26 5.93
C ILE A 228 -44.85 -1.46 5.95
N THR A 229 -45.83 -1.86 5.14
CA THR A 229 -47.16 -1.23 5.11
C THR A 229 -48.13 -2.11 5.88
N VAL A 230 -48.63 -1.62 7.01
CA VAL A 230 -49.61 -2.33 7.84
C VAL A 230 -51.02 -2.07 7.30
N ALA A 231 -51.79 -3.12 7.05
CA ALA A 231 -53.14 -2.99 6.50
C ALA A 231 -54.09 -2.40 7.54
N ASN A 232 -55.06 -1.61 7.08
CA ASN A 232 -56.19 -1.20 7.91
C ASN A 232 -57.02 -2.42 8.32
N ALA A 233 -57.47 -2.47 9.56
CA ALA A 233 -58.30 -3.55 10.09
C ALA A 233 -59.54 -3.00 10.80
N THR A 234 -60.58 -3.84 10.91
CA THR A 234 -61.82 -3.45 11.58
C THR A 234 -62.35 -4.58 12.46
N LYS A 235 -63.13 -4.22 13.48
CA LYS A 235 -63.93 -5.17 14.26
C LYS A 235 -65.29 -4.59 14.63
N VAL A 236 -66.18 -5.45 15.10
CA VAL A 236 -67.43 -5.06 15.76
C VAL A 236 -67.18 -4.95 17.27
N ALA A 237 -67.76 -3.94 17.92
CA ALA A 237 -67.62 -3.74 19.36
C ALA A 237 -68.02 -4.99 20.16
N GLY A 238 -67.18 -5.37 21.14
CA GLY A 238 -67.37 -6.58 21.95
C GLY A 238 -66.92 -7.89 21.28
N GLN A 239 -66.33 -7.84 20.07
CA GLN A 239 -65.61 -8.97 19.48
C GLN A 239 -64.11 -8.89 19.79
N ALA A 240 -63.44 -10.04 19.72
CA ALA A 240 -61.98 -10.12 19.74
C ALA A 240 -61.36 -9.36 18.55
N ASP A 241 -60.10 -8.99 18.67
CA ASP A 241 -59.36 -8.37 17.56
C ASP A 241 -59.13 -9.37 16.42
N PRO A 242 -59.17 -8.92 15.16
CA PRO A 242 -58.78 -9.74 14.02
C PRO A 242 -57.27 -9.98 14.03
N VAL A 243 -56.81 -10.98 13.26
CA VAL A 243 -55.40 -11.08 12.89
C VAL A 243 -55.03 -9.86 12.04
N PHE A 244 -54.09 -9.06 12.52
CA PHE A 244 -53.56 -7.92 11.77
C PHE A 244 -52.61 -8.40 10.66
N LEU A 245 -52.68 -7.75 9.50
CA LEU A 245 -51.93 -8.09 8.30
C LEU A 245 -51.13 -6.88 7.80
N GLY A 246 -50.16 -7.14 6.92
CA GLY A 246 -49.40 -6.11 6.23
C GLY A 246 -48.56 -6.73 5.12
N VAL A 247 -47.80 -5.87 4.43
CA VAL A 247 -46.91 -6.25 3.33
C VAL A 247 -45.55 -5.61 3.56
N VAL A 248 -44.48 -6.35 3.26
CA VAL A 248 -43.10 -5.84 3.25
C VAL A 248 -42.65 -5.69 1.80
N SER A 249 -41.98 -4.58 1.48
CA SER A 249 -41.49 -4.29 0.13
C SER A 249 -40.08 -3.68 0.19
N GLY A 250 -39.25 -3.99 -0.81
CA GLY A 250 -37.85 -3.53 -0.91
C GLY A 250 -36.80 -4.45 -0.27
N LEU A 251 -37.18 -5.64 0.21
CA LEU A 251 -36.21 -6.64 0.67
C LEU A 251 -35.46 -7.27 -0.51
N VAL A 252 -34.21 -7.65 -0.26
CA VAL A 252 -33.37 -8.44 -1.18
C VAL A 252 -33.59 -9.93 -0.90
N ASN A 253 -33.57 -10.34 0.37
CA ASN A 253 -34.02 -11.65 0.80
C ASN A 253 -35.21 -11.53 1.76
N GLU A 254 -36.26 -12.31 1.55
CA GLU A 254 -37.51 -12.23 2.33
C GLU A 254 -37.31 -12.50 3.83
N SER A 255 -36.29 -13.28 4.19
CA SER A 255 -35.93 -13.64 5.57
C SER A 255 -35.15 -12.57 6.33
N ASP A 256 -34.68 -11.50 5.67
CA ASP A 256 -33.67 -10.59 6.25
C ASP A 256 -34.17 -9.74 7.43
N LEU A 257 -35.48 -9.66 7.65
CA LEU A 257 -36.11 -9.03 8.83
C LEU A 257 -36.74 -10.03 9.81
N GLY A 258 -36.50 -11.33 9.62
CA GLY A 258 -37.10 -12.40 10.40
C GLY A 258 -38.63 -12.43 10.27
N ILE A 259 -39.31 -12.88 11.34
CA ILE A 259 -40.77 -12.95 11.38
C ILE A 259 -41.33 -11.57 11.74
N VAL A 260 -41.90 -10.88 10.75
CA VAL A 260 -42.64 -9.63 10.95
C VAL A 260 -43.99 -9.94 11.62
N ARG A 261 -44.30 -9.27 12.74
CA ARG A 261 -45.58 -9.42 13.47
C ARG A 261 -46.32 -8.10 13.56
N TYR A 262 -47.59 -8.10 13.17
CA TYR A 262 -48.48 -6.94 13.21
C TYR A 262 -49.28 -6.90 14.51
N TYR A 263 -49.44 -5.71 15.09
CA TYR A 263 -50.09 -5.50 16.39
C TYR A 263 -50.76 -4.12 16.46
N ARG A 264 -51.75 -3.97 17.35
CA ARG A 264 -52.29 -2.64 17.72
C ARG A 264 -51.50 -2.04 18.88
N THR A 265 -51.32 -0.72 18.88
CA THR A 265 -50.57 0.04 19.89
C THR A 265 -51.44 0.62 21.01
N ASN A 266 -52.78 0.52 20.89
CA ASN A 266 -53.74 1.05 21.83
C ASN A 266 -54.74 -0.01 22.29
N ASP A 267 -55.40 0.23 23.44
CA ASP A 267 -56.41 -0.68 24.01
C ASP A 267 -57.83 -0.12 24.01
N ALA A 268 -58.16 0.67 22.98
CA ALA A 268 -59.47 1.29 22.88
C ALA A 268 -60.52 0.29 22.37
N GLU A 269 -61.67 0.21 23.05
CA GLU A 269 -62.78 -0.70 22.74
C GLU A 269 -64.10 0.03 22.40
N ALA A 270 -64.09 1.36 22.42
CA ALA A 270 -65.25 2.16 22.03
C ALA A 270 -65.42 2.16 20.51
N VAL A 271 -66.66 2.39 20.04
CA VAL A 271 -66.96 2.58 18.61
C VAL A 271 -66.25 3.86 18.12
N GLY A 272 -65.44 3.74 17.08
CA GLY A 272 -64.61 4.84 16.59
C GLY A 272 -63.54 4.40 15.59
N THR A 273 -62.79 5.38 15.09
CA THR A 273 -61.66 5.19 14.17
C THR A 273 -60.38 5.66 14.84
N TYR A 274 -59.38 4.78 14.87
CA TYR A 274 -58.10 4.95 15.53
C TYR A 274 -56.99 4.95 14.45
N PRO A 275 -56.60 6.13 13.94
CA PRO A 275 -55.58 6.22 12.90
C PRO A 275 -54.20 5.88 13.46
N ASN A 276 -53.35 5.28 12.63
CA ASN A 276 -51.93 5.01 12.90
C ASN A 276 -51.63 4.10 14.12
N VAL A 277 -52.62 3.35 14.61
CA VAL A 277 -52.47 2.45 15.77
C VAL A 277 -52.04 1.03 15.40
N LEU A 278 -52.07 0.64 14.12
CA LEU A 278 -51.59 -0.68 13.71
C LEU A 278 -50.14 -0.58 13.26
N SER A 279 -49.25 -1.33 13.91
CA SER A 279 -47.80 -1.28 13.71
C SER A 279 -47.21 -2.68 13.50
N ALA A 280 -45.90 -2.76 13.27
CA ALA A 280 -45.17 -4.00 13.03
C ALA A 280 -43.90 -4.09 13.91
N THR A 281 -43.61 -5.29 14.40
CA THR A 281 -42.31 -5.66 14.99
C THR A 281 -41.54 -6.57 14.03
N PHE A 282 -40.23 -6.45 14.00
CA PHE A 282 -39.33 -7.15 13.08
C PHE A 282 -37.91 -7.23 13.67
N THR A 283 -37.05 -8.09 13.10
CA THR A 283 -35.63 -8.17 13.45
C THR A 283 -34.85 -7.09 12.72
N ALA A 284 -34.14 -6.22 13.45
CA ALA A 284 -33.32 -5.17 12.85
C ALA A 284 -32.11 -5.77 12.10
N ASN A 285 -31.83 -5.25 10.90
CA ASN A 285 -30.74 -5.69 10.05
C ASN A 285 -29.98 -4.47 9.50
N PRO A 286 -28.65 -4.34 9.74
CA PRO A 286 -27.85 -3.21 9.27
C PRO A 286 -27.87 -2.99 7.75
N ASN A 287 -28.21 -4.02 6.97
CA ASN A 287 -28.31 -3.93 5.51
C ASN A 287 -29.53 -3.11 5.04
N TYR A 288 -30.44 -2.69 5.94
CA TYR A 288 -31.68 -2.00 5.60
C TYR A 288 -31.98 -0.77 6.44
N VAL A 289 -32.55 0.26 5.79
CA VAL A 289 -33.31 1.33 6.47
C VAL A 289 -34.80 0.98 6.36
N VAL A 290 -35.40 0.54 7.46
CA VAL A 290 -36.81 0.12 7.51
C VAL A 290 -37.72 1.29 7.89
N SER A 291 -38.74 1.55 7.07
CA SER A 291 -39.83 2.49 7.36
C SER A 291 -41.14 1.74 7.58
N VAL A 292 -41.83 2.00 8.69
CA VAL A 292 -43.15 1.40 8.99
C VAL A 292 -44.24 2.41 8.72
N GLN A 293 -45.10 2.12 7.73
CA GLN A 293 -46.34 2.83 7.49
C GLN A 293 -47.44 2.18 8.31
N THR A 294 -47.90 2.87 9.35
CA THR A 294 -48.90 2.35 10.28
C THR A 294 -50.32 2.38 9.71
N GLY A 295 -51.11 1.38 10.10
CA GLY A 295 -52.49 1.22 9.68
C GLY A 295 -53.50 1.85 10.65
N THR A 296 -54.72 2.05 10.15
CA THR A 296 -55.88 2.51 10.92
C THR A 296 -56.71 1.33 11.40
N PHE A 297 -57.18 1.38 12.66
CA PHE A 297 -58.12 0.42 13.22
C PHE A 297 -59.50 1.07 13.41
N THR A 298 -60.58 0.41 12.98
CA THR A 298 -61.95 0.92 13.17
C THR A 298 -62.83 -0.08 13.91
N ILE A 299 -63.43 0.36 15.00
CA ILE A 299 -64.41 -0.41 15.78
C ILE A 299 -65.81 0.09 15.39
N THR A 300 -66.62 -0.79 14.82
CA THR A 300 -68.00 -0.51 14.42
C THR A 300 -68.99 -0.92 15.50
N ALA A 301 -70.15 -0.26 15.56
CA ALA A 301 -71.23 -0.66 16.45
C ALA A 301 -71.81 -2.03 16.05
N LEU A 302 -72.30 -2.79 17.02
CA LEU A 302 -73.09 -4.00 16.76
C LEU A 302 -74.31 -3.62 15.88
N PRO A 303 -74.56 -4.31 14.75
CA PRO A 303 -75.74 -4.02 13.94
C PRO A 303 -77.01 -4.22 14.77
N ALA A 304 -77.94 -3.28 14.65
CA ALA A 304 -79.21 -3.35 15.38
C ALA A 304 -79.97 -4.64 15.02
N PRO A 305 -80.65 -5.30 15.97
CA PRO A 305 -81.42 -6.50 15.68
C PRO A 305 -82.49 -6.20 14.64
N VAL A 306 -82.41 -6.87 13.49
CA VAL A 306 -83.42 -6.80 12.43
C VAL A 306 -84.66 -7.58 12.87
N PHE A 307 -85.56 -6.89 13.56
CA PHE A 307 -86.90 -7.42 13.78
C PHE A 307 -87.62 -7.54 12.43
N PRO A 308 -88.19 -8.71 12.08
CA PRO A 308 -89.05 -8.81 10.91
C PRO A 308 -90.22 -7.84 11.07
N ALA A 309 -90.58 -7.13 10.00
CA ALA A 309 -91.71 -6.22 10.01
C ALA A 309 -92.96 -6.98 10.49
N PRO A 310 -93.79 -6.40 11.38
CA PRO A 310 -94.97 -7.07 11.89
C PRO A 310 -95.89 -7.44 10.72
N THR A 311 -96.14 -8.75 10.55
CA THR A 311 -97.12 -9.23 9.58
C THR A 311 -98.50 -8.73 10.01
N THR A 312 -99.03 -7.77 9.26
CA THR A 312 -100.35 -7.19 9.53
C THR A 312 -101.39 -8.31 9.52
N PRO A 313 -102.18 -8.50 10.60
CA PRO A 313 -103.23 -9.52 10.61
C PRO A 313 -104.22 -9.28 9.47
N ALA A 314 -104.44 -10.30 8.64
CA ALA A 314 -105.42 -10.21 7.57
C ALA A 314 -106.83 -10.05 8.16
N THR A 315 -107.50 -8.96 7.80
CA THR A 315 -108.89 -8.69 8.20
C THR A 315 -109.81 -9.81 7.69
N PRO A 316 -110.68 -10.41 8.53
CA PRO A 316 -111.56 -11.50 8.09
C PRO A 316 -112.59 -11.05 7.03
N GLY A 317 -112.27 -11.29 5.76
CA GLY A 317 -113.20 -11.16 4.64
C GLY A 317 -114.09 -12.40 4.51
N ILE A 318 -115.40 -12.22 4.67
CA ILE A 318 -116.41 -13.29 4.55
C ILE A 318 -116.91 -13.44 3.11
N THR A 319 -117.34 -14.67 2.76
CA THR A 319 -118.22 -15.05 1.62
C THR A 319 -117.51 -15.33 0.28
N PRO A 320 -117.93 -16.36 -0.51
CA PRO A 320 -118.49 -17.67 -0.15
C PRO A 320 -117.68 -18.86 -0.76
N ALA A 321 -118.00 -20.09 -0.34
CA ALA A 321 -117.40 -21.30 -0.90
C ALA A 321 -118.17 -21.86 -2.12
N GLY A 322 -117.43 -22.43 -3.09
CA GLY A 322 -117.96 -23.37 -4.08
C GLY A 322 -117.15 -23.43 -5.38
N PRO A 323 -117.11 -24.57 -6.09
CA PRO A 323 -117.20 -25.96 -5.63
C PRO A 323 -115.89 -26.74 -5.92
N ALA A 324 -115.71 -27.91 -5.28
CA ALA A 324 -114.60 -28.81 -5.59
C ALA A 324 -114.89 -29.70 -6.83
N ALA A 325 -113.89 -29.91 -7.68
CA ALA A 325 -113.87 -30.91 -8.75
C ALA A 325 -112.44 -31.48 -8.93
N PRO A 326 -112.25 -32.72 -9.45
CA PRO A 326 -111.17 -33.58 -8.93
C PRO A 326 -110.03 -33.99 -9.90
N ALA A 327 -108.91 -34.38 -9.26
CA ALA A 327 -107.83 -35.32 -9.60
C ALA A 327 -107.45 -35.70 -11.07
N GLY A 328 -106.16 -35.44 -11.39
CA GLY A 328 -105.24 -36.33 -12.14
C GLY A 328 -105.04 -36.07 -13.65
N PRO A 329 -104.03 -36.70 -14.32
CA PRO A 329 -102.77 -37.28 -13.82
C PRO A 329 -101.49 -36.94 -14.66
N ALA A 330 -100.32 -37.36 -14.15
CA ALA A 330 -99.06 -37.74 -14.85
C ALA A 330 -98.25 -36.76 -15.77
N ALA A 331 -96.98 -36.49 -15.35
CA ALA A 331 -95.65 -36.67 -16.02
C ALA A 331 -95.43 -36.38 -17.54
N PRO A 332 -94.18 -36.24 -18.08
CA PRO A 332 -92.84 -36.41 -17.47
C PRO A 332 -91.73 -35.37 -17.83
N GLY A 333 -90.55 -35.52 -17.20
CA GLY A 333 -89.22 -35.43 -17.87
C GLY A 333 -88.43 -34.12 -17.84
N GLY A 334 -87.08 -34.18 -17.63
CA GLY A 334 -86.23 -33.07 -18.10
C GLY A 334 -84.78 -32.80 -17.64
N GLY A 335 -84.10 -33.56 -16.74
CA GLY A 335 -82.66 -33.34 -16.41
C GLY A 335 -82.31 -31.99 -15.73
N PRO A 336 -81.01 -31.63 -15.50
CA PRO A 336 -79.73 -32.34 -15.75
C PRO A 336 -79.14 -32.95 -14.45
N ALA A 337 -78.30 -34.00 -14.45
CA ALA A 337 -76.84 -34.01 -14.68
C ALA A 337 -76.03 -32.89 -13.95
N ALA A 338 -74.89 -33.09 -13.28
CA ALA A 338 -74.26 -34.17 -12.51
C ALA A 338 -72.78 -33.74 -12.29
N ALA A 339 -72.33 -33.62 -11.04
CA ALA A 339 -70.91 -33.63 -10.61
C ALA A 339 -70.89 -33.76 -9.07
N VAL A 340 -70.83 -34.99 -8.55
CA VAL A 340 -69.60 -35.71 -8.13
C VAL A 340 -68.99 -35.11 -6.84
N ALA A 341 -69.12 -35.87 -5.75
CA ALA A 341 -68.46 -35.62 -4.47
C ALA A 341 -67.15 -36.41 -4.37
N ILE A 342 -66.22 -35.94 -3.55
CA ILE A 342 -65.19 -36.78 -2.93
C ILE A 342 -65.17 -36.47 -1.42
N ASN A 343 -65.00 -37.54 -0.66
CA ASN A 343 -65.08 -37.66 0.79
C ASN A 343 -64.14 -36.70 1.55
N ASP A 344 -64.46 -36.42 2.82
CA ASP A 344 -63.70 -37.13 3.87
C ASP A 344 -64.51 -37.33 5.16
N ALA A 345 -64.24 -38.45 5.83
CA ALA A 345 -64.80 -38.82 7.13
C ALA A 345 -63.78 -38.56 8.24
N PRO A 346 -64.22 -38.28 9.49
CA PRO A 346 -63.31 -37.84 10.55
C PRO A 346 -62.44 -38.98 11.08
N THR A 347 -61.16 -38.70 11.31
CA THR A 347 -60.21 -39.57 12.03
C THR A 347 -59.90 -38.93 13.40
N PRO A 348 -59.79 -39.71 14.50
CA PRO A 348 -60.17 -39.21 15.83
C PRO A 348 -59.06 -38.52 16.62
N LEU A 349 -59.45 -37.95 17.78
CA LEU A 349 -58.54 -37.45 18.80
C LEU A 349 -57.49 -38.50 19.19
N ALA A 350 -56.24 -38.06 19.31
CA ALA A 350 -55.23 -38.71 20.12
C ALA A 350 -55.03 -37.90 21.40
N GLU A 351 -55.23 -38.53 22.55
CA GLU A 351 -54.87 -37.99 23.88
C GLU A 351 -53.37 -38.21 24.18
N THR A 352 -52.94 -37.77 25.37
CA THR A 352 -51.68 -38.11 26.09
C THR A 352 -50.51 -37.11 25.91
N PRO A 353 -49.81 -36.70 26.98
CA PRO A 353 -50.29 -36.36 28.32
C PRO A 353 -49.81 -34.96 28.79
N ALA A 354 -50.29 -34.50 29.95
CA ALA A 354 -49.62 -33.41 30.66
C ALA A 354 -48.30 -33.91 31.28
N ALA A 355 -47.23 -33.13 31.13
CA ALA A 355 -45.99 -33.27 31.88
C ALA A 355 -45.53 -31.87 32.32
N GLU A 356 -45.54 -31.64 33.63
CA GLU A 356 -44.98 -30.45 34.26
C GLU A 356 -43.45 -30.52 34.20
N PRO A 357 -42.73 -29.44 33.88
CA PRO A 357 -41.34 -29.29 34.28
C PRO A 357 -41.29 -28.77 35.72
N GLU A 358 -40.64 -29.53 36.61
CA GLU A 358 -40.43 -29.16 38.02
C GLU A 358 -39.62 -27.86 38.15
N GLU A 359 -39.97 -27.03 39.14
CA GLU A 359 -39.17 -25.86 39.52
C GLU A 359 -37.85 -26.28 40.19
N THR A 360 -36.76 -26.37 39.43
CA THR A 360 -35.42 -26.42 40.04
C THR A 360 -34.99 -25.02 40.47
N ILE A 361 -35.18 -24.75 41.76
CA ILE A 361 -34.68 -23.57 42.47
C ILE A 361 -33.16 -23.48 42.26
N ILE A 362 -32.69 -22.47 41.51
CA ILE A 362 -31.25 -22.14 41.48
C ILE A 362 -30.93 -21.36 42.75
N ALA A 363 -29.93 -21.85 43.48
CA ALA A 363 -29.53 -21.30 44.77
C ALA A 363 -29.00 -19.87 44.67
N ASP A 364 -29.34 -19.10 45.70
CA ASP A 364 -28.72 -17.82 46.04
C ASP A 364 -27.28 -18.04 46.52
N ASP A 365 -26.32 -18.10 45.59
CA ASP A 365 -24.88 -17.88 45.84
C ASP A 365 -24.08 -17.95 44.52
N ALA A 366 -23.89 -16.81 43.84
CA ALA A 366 -22.72 -16.46 43.00
C ALA A 366 -22.95 -15.21 42.12
N VAL A 367 -23.24 -14.05 42.72
CA VAL A 367 -23.11 -12.75 42.03
C VAL A 367 -21.88 -12.00 42.56
N PRO A 368 -20.69 -12.14 41.93
CA PRO A 368 -19.57 -11.26 42.18
C PRO A 368 -19.73 -9.96 41.38
N MET A 369 -20.65 -9.09 41.83
CA MET A 369 -20.63 -7.67 41.49
C MET A 369 -19.97 -6.88 42.62
N ALA A 370 -19.18 -5.87 42.26
CA ALA A 370 -18.47 -4.96 43.16
C ALA A 370 -17.29 -5.53 43.98
N ALA A 371 -16.29 -6.06 43.26
CA ALA A 371 -14.89 -5.98 43.69
C ALA A 371 -14.00 -5.80 42.46
N ALA A 372 -13.82 -4.55 42.00
CA ALA A 372 -12.75 -4.25 41.07
C ALA A 372 -11.43 -4.30 41.85
N PRO A 373 -10.46 -5.15 41.50
CA PRO A 373 -9.11 -4.97 42.00
C PRO A 373 -8.57 -3.67 41.39
N GLU A 374 -8.09 -2.77 42.25
CA GLU A 374 -7.35 -1.57 41.86
C GLU A 374 -5.98 -1.98 41.32
N HIS A 375 -5.98 -2.67 40.18
CA HIS A 375 -4.76 -2.92 39.41
C HIS A 375 -4.36 -1.60 38.75
N GLU A 376 -3.39 -0.94 39.36
CA GLU A 376 -2.58 0.07 38.71
C GLU A 376 -2.03 -0.53 37.41
N GLN A 377 -2.71 -0.25 36.30
CA GLN A 377 -2.17 -0.47 34.97
C GLN A 377 -1.11 0.60 34.74
N GLU A 378 0.06 0.40 35.37
CA GLU A 378 1.28 1.12 35.03
C GLU A 378 1.45 1.03 33.52
N CYS A 379 1.23 2.18 32.89
CA CYS A 379 0.79 2.18 31.52
C CYS A 379 2.03 2.09 30.63
N TRP A 380 2.58 0.88 30.48
CA TRP A 380 3.85 0.57 29.81
C TRP A 380 4.00 1.25 28.44
N VAL A 381 2.90 1.41 27.70
CA VAL A 381 2.81 2.20 26.46
C VAL A 381 3.30 3.64 26.65
N HIS A 382 2.93 4.32 27.73
CA HIS A 382 3.39 5.67 28.05
C HIS A 382 4.90 5.70 28.37
N MET A 383 5.43 4.69 29.08
CA MET A 383 6.88 4.58 29.32
C MET A 383 7.65 4.37 28.01
N VAL A 384 7.13 3.55 27.10
CA VAL A 384 7.73 3.34 25.76
C VAL A 384 7.65 4.62 24.91
N MET A 385 6.54 5.36 24.94
CA MET A 385 6.44 6.65 24.24
C MET A 385 7.40 7.71 24.81
N ILE A 386 7.51 7.82 26.14
CA ILE A 386 8.47 8.72 26.79
C ILE A 386 9.91 8.33 26.43
N ALA A 387 10.24 7.04 26.44
CA ALA A 387 11.56 6.55 26.02
C ALA A 387 11.87 6.90 24.55
N GLY A 388 10.88 6.81 23.65
CA GLY A 388 11.03 7.23 22.24
C GLY A 388 11.27 8.74 22.08
N ILE A 389 10.58 9.57 22.87
CA ILE A 389 10.79 11.03 22.89
C ILE A 389 12.20 11.36 23.43
N VAL A 390 12.65 10.69 24.50
CA VAL A 390 14.00 10.88 25.05
C VAL A 390 15.08 10.44 24.04
N LEU A 391 14.90 9.30 23.36
CA LEU A 391 15.84 8.80 22.37
C LEU A 391 15.97 9.76 21.16
N THR A 392 14.86 10.33 20.68
CA THR A 392 14.87 11.30 19.57
C THR A 392 15.52 12.63 19.96
N LEU A 393 15.32 13.11 21.20
CA LEU A 393 16.03 14.28 21.73
C LEU A 393 17.54 14.04 21.87
N ILE A 394 17.96 12.86 22.35
CA ILE A 394 19.39 12.49 22.42
C ILE A 394 20.01 12.43 21.01
N TYR A 395 19.30 11.85 20.04
CA TYR A 395 19.76 11.82 18.64
C TYR A 395 19.89 13.22 18.05
N ALA A 396 18.91 14.10 18.27
CA ALA A 396 18.96 15.50 17.83
C ALA A 396 20.14 16.26 18.45
N ALA A 397 20.40 16.05 19.76
CA ALA A 397 21.57 16.63 20.44
C ALA A 397 22.89 16.10 19.86
N ALA A 398 23.00 14.78 19.60
CA ALA A 398 24.19 14.19 18.98
C ALA A 398 24.46 14.74 17.56
N VAL A 399 23.40 14.93 16.75
CA VAL A 399 23.50 15.57 15.43
C VAL A 399 23.95 17.03 15.56
N ALA A 400 23.41 17.79 16.52
CA ALA A 400 23.81 19.18 16.78
C ALA A 400 25.28 19.30 17.22
N VAL A 401 25.73 18.43 18.14
CA VAL A 401 27.15 18.37 18.58
C VAL A 401 28.07 17.97 17.43
N ARG A 402 27.69 16.99 16.60
CA ARG A 402 28.46 16.60 15.40
C ARG A 402 28.55 17.77 14.41
N ARG A 403 27.46 18.53 14.21
CA ARG A 403 27.43 19.71 13.35
C ARG A 403 28.33 20.83 13.88
N MET A 404 28.25 21.17 15.16
CA MET A 404 29.13 22.17 15.78
C MET A 404 30.60 21.75 15.75
N SER A 405 30.91 20.47 15.99
CA SER A 405 32.28 19.94 15.87
C SER A 405 32.82 20.09 14.44
N PHE A 406 31.99 19.84 13.43
CA PHE A 406 32.36 20.04 12.03
C PHE A 406 32.54 21.53 11.71
N THR A 407 31.66 22.42 12.16
CA THR A 407 31.81 23.88 12.02
C THR A 407 33.09 24.40 12.66
N ASN A 408 33.43 23.96 13.88
CA ASN A 408 34.67 24.36 14.55
C ASN A 408 35.92 23.82 13.83
N LYS A 409 35.85 22.61 13.25
CA LYS A 409 36.91 22.03 12.39
C LYS A 409 36.99 22.66 10.99
N LEU A 410 35.96 23.36 10.54
CA LEU A 410 36.03 24.22 9.36
C LEU A 410 36.67 25.53 9.74
N LYS A 411 36.18 26.20 10.78
CA LYS A 411 36.72 27.48 11.23
C LYS A 411 38.21 27.41 11.58
N GLY A 412 38.65 26.40 12.35
CA GLY A 412 40.09 26.22 12.62
C GLY A 412 40.94 25.90 11.38
N ARG A 413 40.36 25.44 10.27
CA ARG A 413 41.06 25.28 8.97
C ARG A 413 40.94 26.52 8.07
N GLU A 414 39.96 27.38 8.32
CA GLU A 414 39.83 28.70 7.73
C GLU A 414 40.85 29.63 8.36
N ASP A 415 40.92 29.68 9.71
CA ASP A 415 41.88 30.48 10.48
C ASP A 415 43.36 30.09 10.19
N ASP A 416 43.64 28.80 9.94
CA ASP A 416 44.96 28.26 9.52
C ASP A 416 45.29 28.59 8.05
N PHE A 417 44.28 28.84 7.21
CA PHE A 417 44.44 29.23 5.81
C PHE A 417 44.50 30.75 5.61
N THR A 418 43.83 31.53 6.45
CA THR A 418 43.85 33.00 6.46
C THR A 418 44.97 33.58 7.33
N GLY A 419 45.53 32.78 8.26
CA GLY A 419 46.61 33.19 9.15
C GLY A 419 46.16 34.05 10.33
N GLU A 420 44.87 34.03 10.69
CA GLU A 420 44.29 34.89 11.73
C GLU A 420 44.23 34.23 13.13
N GLY A 421 44.76 33.01 13.26
CA GLY A 421 44.76 32.21 14.49
C GLY A 421 45.96 32.46 15.42
N THR A 422 45.84 33.49 16.27
CA THR A 422 46.55 33.70 17.57
C THR A 422 48.09 33.64 17.60
N ASP A 423 48.73 34.77 17.91
CA ASP A 423 49.33 34.98 19.25
C ASP A 423 49.87 36.42 19.42
N ALA A 424 49.34 37.12 20.43
CA ALA A 424 49.88 38.40 20.90
C ALA A 424 50.83 38.14 22.08
N GLU A 425 51.86 37.31 21.86
CA GLU A 425 52.93 37.04 22.83
C GLU A 425 54.13 37.96 22.54
N ASP A 426 54.30 38.91 23.46
CA ASP A 426 55.51 39.62 23.87
C ASP A 426 56.82 39.35 23.09
N TYR A 427 57.19 40.27 22.20
CA TYR A 427 58.57 40.42 21.72
C TYR A 427 59.13 41.79 22.14
N PRO A 428 60.30 41.85 22.79
CA PRO A 428 60.80 43.08 23.39
C PRO A 428 61.29 44.08 22.35
N GLU A 429 61.12 45.38 22.64
CA GLU A 429 61.68 46.45 21.81
C GLU A 429 63.21 46.35 21.71
N THR A 430 63.72 46.07 20.50
CA THR A 430 65.10 46.38 20.16
C THR A 430 65.16 47.27 18.92
N SER A 431 65.18 48.58 19.18
CA SER A 431 66.08 49.56 18.58
C SER A 431 66.59 49.30 17.15
N GLY A 432 66.21 50.20 16.24
CA GLY A 432 67.24 50.79 15.36
C GLY A 432 66.92 50.93 13.88
N MET A 433 67.17 52.14 13.41
CA MET A 433 67.57 52.50 12.04
C MET A 433 66.52 52.44 10.92
N THR A 434 66.20 53.63 10.42
CA THR A 434 65.68 53.86 9.06
C THR A 434 66.68 53.35 8.01
N PRO A 435 66.21 53.07 6.78
CA PRO A 435 66.51 54.09 5.78
C PRO A 435 65.39 54.44 4.80
N THR A 436 65.54 55.66 4.32
CA THR A 436 64.87 56.38 3.24
C THR A 436 64.71 55.60 1.93
N ILE A 437 63.63 55.97 1.24
CA ILE A 437 63.27 55.69 -0.16
C ILE A 437 64.46 55.75 -1.14
N GLY A 438 64.48 54.82 -2.09
CA GLY A 438 65.17 54.91 -3.39
C GLY A 438 64.26 54.34 -4.48
#